data_AF-M4CR96-F1
#
_entry.id   AF-M4CR96-F1
#
_cell.length_a   1.000
_cell.length_b   1.000
_cell.length_c   1.000
_cell.angle_alpha   90.00
_cell.angle_beta   90.00
_cell.angle_gamma   90.00
#
_symmetry.space_group_name_H-M   'P 1'
#
loop_
_entity.id
_entity.type
_entity.pdbx_description
1 polymer ?
#
loop_
_entity_poly.entity_id
_entity_poly.type
_entity_poly.pdbx_seq_one_letter_code
_entity_poly.pdbx_strand_id
1 'polypeptide(L)'
;MKAMDPMELLGVLPTCHFGNLCSKKYLSVIHHRMEESLFGDLEQREMILAGNHRRSQFYGEFLGLAKAVWLLHLLAFLLDPSPSHFEGNCGAEFHSQYMESVVRFLDGLVPAG
;
A
#
# COMPACT_ATOMS: atom_id res chain seq x y z
N MET A 1 -6.70 -6.04 -8.51
CA MET A 1 -6.57 -5.75 -7.06
C MET A 1 -7.21 -4.43 -6.62
N LYS A 2 -7.09 -3.30 -7.34
CA LYS A 2 -7.63 -2.00 -6.86
C LYS A 2 -9.12 -2.06 -6.45
N ALA A 3 -9.96 -2.68 -7.29
CA ALA A 3 -11.40 -2.83 -7.04
C ALA A 3 -11.82 -4.12 -6.30
N MET A 4 -10.89 -5.04 -6.01
CA MET A 4 -11.23 -6.33 -5.40
C MET A 4 -11.21 -6.21 -3.88
N ASP A 5 -12.22 -6.77 -3.22
CA ASP A 5 -12.23 -6.87 -1.77
C ASP A 5 -11.12 -7.83 -1.29
N PRO A 6 -10.24 -7.41 -0.35
CA PRO A 6 -9.12 -8.24 0.08
C PRO A 6 -9.58 -9.48 0.87
N MET A 7 -10.74 -9.44 1.53
CA MET A 7 -11.28 -10.56 2.27
C MET A 7 -11.94 -11.61 1.35
N GLU A 8 -12.51 -11.20 0.23
CA GLU A 8 -12.92 -12.10 -0.84
C GLU A 8 -11.72 -12.79 -1.50
N LEU A 9 -10.67 -12.02 -1.82
CA LEU A 9 -9.44 -12.56 -2.43
C LEU A 9 -8.81 -13.65 -1.56
N LEU A 10 -8.65 -13.39 -0.26
CA LEU A 10 -8.04 -14.35 0.66
C LEU A 10 -8.95 -15.53 1.00
N GLY A 11 -10.26 -15.42 0.73
CA GLY A 11 -11.17 -16.57 0.77
C GLY A 11 -10.95 -17.56 -0.37
N VAL A 12 -10.45 -17.11 -1.52
CA VAL A 12 -10.17 -17.96 -2.69
C VAL A 12 -8.71 -18.40 -2.74
N LEU A 13 -7.78 -17.48 -2.47
CA LEU A 13 -6.33 -17.70 -2.56
C LEU A 13 -5.64 -17.22 -1.26
N PRO A 14 -5.79 -17.97 -0.16
CA PRO A 14 -5.24 -17.56 1.14
C PRO A 14 -3.71 -17.46 1.11
N THR A 15 -3.02 -18.33 0.38
CA THR A 15 -1.55 -18.41 0.38
C THR A 15 -0.88 -17.61 -0.75
N CYS A 16 -1.60 -16.69 -1.40
CA CYS A 16 -1.02 -15.83 -2.43
C CYS A 16 0.03 -14.86 -1.85
N HIS A 17 0.80 -14.18 -2.70
CA HIS A 17 1.81 -13.21 -2.27
C HIS A 17 1.25 -12.12 -1.34
N PHE A 18 0.04 -11.63 -1.65
CA PHE A 18 -0.65 -10.66 -0.79
C PHE A 18 -1.04 -11.28 0.56
N GLY A 19 -1.56 -12.53 0.57
CA GLY A 19 -1.90 -13.26 1.81
C GLY A 19 -0.68 -13.49 2.70
N ASN A 20 0.44 -13.93 2.12
CA ASN A 20 1.71 -14.08 2.84
C ASN A 20 2.21 -12.77 3.43
N LEU A 21 2.06 -11.64 2.72
CA LEU A 21 2.36 -10.32 3.27
C LEU A 21 1.43 -9.98 4.43
N CYS A 22 0.12 -10.23 4.29
CA CYS A 22 -0.86 -9.98 5.34
C CYS A 22 -0.55 -10.79 6.61
N SER A 23 -0.24 -12.09 6.47
CA SER A 23 0.11 -12.95 7.61
C SER A 23 1.37 -12.46 8.31
N LYS A 24 2.44 -12.17 7.56
CA LYS A 24 3.69 -11.66 8.13
C LYS A 24 3.51 -10.31 8.82
N LYS A 25 2.76 -9.39 8.20
CA LYS A 25 2.50 -8.06 8.77
C LYS A 25 1.60 -8.13 10.00
N TYR A 26 0.57 -8.97 9.99
CA TYR A 26 -0.31 -9.12 11.14
C TYR A 26 0.48 -9.62 12.36
N LEU A 27 1.24 -10.70 12.20
CA LEU A 27 2.04 -11.28 13.29
C LEU A 27 3.12 -10.33 13.83
N SER A 28 3.60 -9.39 13.00
CA SER A 28 4.60 -8.38 13.35
C SER A 28 4.01 -7.14 14.00
N VAL A 29 2.82 -6.69 13.59
CA VAL A 29 2.22 -5.43 14.06
C VAL A 29 1.31 -5.68 15.25
N ILE A 30 0.56 -6.78 15.22
CA ILE A 30 -0.39 -7.15 16.27
C ILE A 30 0.29 -8.16 17.20
N HIS A 31 0.54 -7.71 18.42
CA HIS A 31 1.14 -8.53 19.47
C HIS A 31 0.08 -9.42 20.14
N HIS A 32 0.43 -10.65 20.54
CA HIS A 32 -0.52 -11.61 21.13
C HIS A 32 -1.33 -11.04 22.31
N ARG A 33 -0.69 -10.31 23.24
CA ARG A 33 -1.40 -9.63 24.35
C ARG A 33 -2.45 -8.61 23.90
N MET A 34 -2.25 -7.97 22.74
CA MET A 34 -3.23 -7.04 22.19
C MET A 34 -4.46 -7.81 21.69
N GLU A 35 -4.26 -8.97 21.05
CA GLU A 35 -5.36 -9.84 20.63
C GLU A 35 -6.15 -10.37 21.83
N GLU A 36 -5.46 -10.87 22.86
CA GLU A 36 -6.10 -11.32 24.11
C GLU A 36 -6.92 -10.20 24.77
N SER A 37 -6.40 -8.96 24.78
CA SER A 37 -7.12 -7.83 25.38
C SER A 37 -8.27 -7.30 24.52
N LEU A 38 -8.19 -7.39 23.19
CA LEU A 38 -9.21 -6.86 22.27
C LEU A 38 -10.32 -7.88 22.01
N PHE A 39 -9.97 -9.16 21.90
CA PHE A 39 -10.86 -10.23 21.45
C PHE A 39 -11.15 -11.25 22.54
N GLY A 40 -10.27 -11.37 23.56
CA GLY A 40 -10.38 -12.40 24.60
C GLY A 40 -9.87 -13.78 24.16
N ASP A 41 -9.37 -13.90 22.93
CA ASP A 41 -8.83 -15.13 22.34
C ASP A 41 -7.65 -14.83 21.39
N LEU A 42 -6.99 -15.91 20.93
CA LEU A 42 -5.90 -15.88 19.95
C LEU A 42 -6.29 -16.61 18.64
N GLU A 43 -7.58 -16.85 18.41
CA GLU A 43 -8.08 -17.68 17.30
C GLU A 43 -7.68 -17.07 15.94
N GLN A 44 -7.73 -15.74 15.84
CA GLN A 44 -7.27 -15.03 14.63
C GLN A 44 -5.78 -15.30 14.35
N ARG A 45 -4.92 -15.25 15.38
CA ARG A 45 -3.49 -15.55 15.26
C ARG A 45 -3.23 -16.98 14.82
N GLU A 46 -3.92 -17.93 15.46
CA GLU A 46 -3.79 -19.36 15.15
C GLU A 46 -4.19 -19.65 13.70
N MET A 47 -5.28 -19.05 13.23
CA MET A 47 -5.70 -19.14 11.83
C MET A 47 -4.64 -18.61 10.88
N ILE A 48 -4.03 -17.46 11.20
CA ILE A 48 -2.98 -16.85 10.39
C ILE A 48 -1.71 -17.72 10.36
N LEU A 49 -1.34 -18.31 11.51
CA LEU A 49 -0.22 -19.26 11.61
C LEU A 49 -0.47 -20.54 10.81
N ALA A 50 -1.73 -21.00 10.74
CA ALA A 50 -2.16 -22.10 9.90
C ALA A 50 -2.25 -21.75 8.40
N GLY A 51 -1.91 -20.50 8.01
CA GLY A 51 -1.97 -20.04 6.63
C GLY A 51 -3.38 -19.70 6.14
N ASN A 52 -4.33 -19.54 7.06
CA ASN A 52 -5.72 -19.19 6.78
C ASN A 52 -6.04 -17.76 7.23
N HIS A 53 -7.14 -17.23 6.69
CA HIS A 53 -7.58 -15.86 6.96
C HIS A 53 -9.02 -15.88 7.46
N ARG A 54 -9.22 -15.62 8.76
CA ARG A 54 -10.56 -15.54 9.35
C ARG A 54 -11.24 -14.24 8.95
N ARG A 55 -12.55 -14.31 8.67
CA ARG A 55 -13.41 -13.14 8.45
C ARG A 55 -13.87 -12.57 9.79
N SER A 56 -13.11 -11.63 10.31
CA SER A 56 -13.51 -10.79 11.45
C SER A 56 -13.51 -9.32 11.03
N GLN A 57 -14.31 -8.49 11.72
CA GLN A 57 -14.39 -7.07 11.40
C GLN A 57 -13.03 -6.38 11.53
N PHE A 58 -12.32 -6.63 12.64
CA PHE A 58 -10.98 -6.09 12.86
C PHE A 58 -10.01 -6.53 11.77
N TYR A 59 -10.03 -7.81 11.40
CA TYR A 59 -9.14 -8.30 10.35
C TYR A 59 -9.48 -7.71 8.98
N GLY A 60 -10.76 -7.44 8.69
CA GLY A 60 -11.17 -6.74 7.48
C GLY A 60 -10.58 -5.34 7.37
N GLU A 61 -10.65 -4.55 8.44
CA GLU A 61 -10.02 -3.23 8.49
C GLU A 61 -8.49 -3.32 8.33
N PHE A 62 -7.87 -4.29 9.01
CA PHE A 62 -6.45 -4.56 8.84
C PHE A 62 -6.09 -4.90 7.39
N LEU A 63 -6.89 -5.72 6.71
CA LEU A 63 -6.69 -6.06 5.30
C LEU A 63 -6.85 -4.86 4.38
N GLY A 64 -7.74 -3.91 4.70
CA GLY A 64 -7.86 -2.63 4.01
C GLY A 64 -6.55 -1.84 4.06
N LEU A 65 -5.96 -1.72 5.26
CA LEU A 65 -4.65 -1.09 5.45
C LEU A 65 -3.53 -1.85 4.71
N ALA A 66 -3.49 -3.18 4.85
CA ALA A 66 -2.49 -4.02 4.20
C ALA A 66 -2.56 -3.90 2.67
N LYS A 67 -3.77 -3.79 2.10
CA LYS A 67 -3.99 -3.55 0.67
C LYS A 67 -3.44 -2.18 0.23
N ALA A 68 -3.65 -1.13 1.01
CA ALA A 68 -3.11 0.19 0.69
C ALA A 68 -1.57 0.17 0.65
N VAL A 69 -0.94 -0.44 1.66
CA VAL A 69 0.53 -0.60 1.72
C VAL A 69 1.04 -1.47 0.56
N TRP A 70 0.32 -2.55 0.23
CA TRP A 70 0.67 -3.42 -0.89
C TRP A 70 0.65 -2.69 -2.23
N LEU A 71 -0.39 -1.89 -2.50
CA LEU A 71 -0.49 -1.09 -3.71
C LEU A 71 0.60 -0.02 -3.79
N LEU A 72 0.95 0.61 -2.67
CA LEU A 72 2.06 1.56 -2.61
C LEU A 72 3.40 0.88 -2.94
N HIS A 73 3.61 -0.32 -2.42
CA HIS A 73 4.81 -1.10 -2.74
C HIS A 73 4.88 -1.44 -4.23
N LEU A 74 3.77 -1.92 -4.82
CA LEU A 74 3.71 -2.17 -6.27
C LEU A 74 3.97 -0.91 -7.08
N LEU A 75 3.44 0.24 -6.68
CA LEU A 75 3.69 1.52 -7.34
C LEU A 75 5.18 1.88 -7.30
N ALA A 76 5.82 1.75 -6.15
CA ALA A 76 7.26 2.03 -6.02
C ALA A 76 8.10 1.16 -6.97
N PHE A 77 7.74 -0.11 -7.14
CA PHE A 77 8.42 -1.01 -8.08
C PHE A 77 8.13 -0.73 -9.56
N LEU A 78 6.98 -0.16 -9.89
CA LEU A 78 6.68 0.27 -11.27
C LEU A 78 7.46 1.53 -11.67
N LEU A 79 7.90 2.32 -10.70
CA LEU A 79 8.71 3.49 -10.90
C LEU A 79 10.20 3.11 -10.85
N ASP A 80 10.65 2.32 -11.84
CA ASP A 80 12.06 1.96 -12.03
C ASP A 80 12.56 2.51 -13.38
N PRO A 81 13.49 3.50 -13.40
CA PRO A 81 14.17 4.09 -12.25
C PRO A 81 13.24 4.93 -11.36
N SER A 82 13.58 5.01 -10.07
CA SER A 82 12.84 5.83 -9.11
C SER A 82 12.69 7.27 -9.61
N PRO A 83 11.52 7.92 -9.46
CA PRO A 83 11.32 9.26 -9.98
C PRO A 83 12.28 10.20 -9.23
N SER A 84 13.25 10.75 -9.94
CA SER A 84 14.12 11.78 -9.38
C SER A 84 13.42 13.13 -9.53
N HIS A 85 12.87 13.64 -8.44
CA HIS A 85 12.43 15.03 -8.38
C HIS A 85 13.68 15.93 -8.30
N PHE A 86 13.90 16.74 -9.33
CA PHE A 86 14.94 17.77 -9.33
C PHE A 86 14.25 19.13 -9.27
N GLU A 87 14.55 19.90 -8.24
CA GLU A 87 14.11 21.30 -8.12
C GLU A 87 15.24 22.20 -8.61
N GLY A 88 14.94 23.10 -9.54
CA GLY A 88 15.88 24.14 -9.96
C GLY A 88 16.09 25.16 -8.83
N ASN A 89 17.31 25.65 -8.65
CA ASN A 89 17.56 26.75 -7.72
C ASN A 89 16.69 27.98 -8.09
N CYS A 90 16.40 28.83 -7.11
CA CYS A 90 15.70 30.09 -7.38
C CYS A 90 16.44 30.92 -8.45
N GLY A 91 15.74 31.27 -9.54
CA GLY A 91 16.32 31.94 -10.71
C GLY A 91 16.84 30.99 -11.81
N ALA A 92 16.71 29.67 -11.66
CA ALA A 92 16.99 28.73 -12.74
C ALA A 92 15.95 28.85 -13.86
N GLU A 93 16.42 28.84 -15.11
CA GLU A 93 15.56 28.87 -16.29
C GLU A 93 14.93 27.49 -16.55
N PHE A 94 13.64 27.49 -16.88
CA PHE A 94 12.91 26.27 -17.22
C PHE A 94 13.33 25.73 -18.58
N HIS A 95 13.77 24.47 -18.64
CA HIS A 95 14.15 23.82 -19.90
C HIS A 95 13.15 22.72 -20.26
N SER A 96 12.24 22.98 -21.20
CA SER A 96 11.14 22.08 -21.58
C SER A 96 11.58 20.69 -22.07
N GLN A 97 12.83 20.56 -22.52
CA GLN A 97 13.40 19.27 -22.93
C GLN A 97 13.79 18.37 -21.75
N TYR A 98 14.00 18.93 -20.55
CA TYR A 98 14.48 18.21 -19.36
C TYR A 98 13.57 18.36 -18.14
N MET A 99 12.60 19.28 -18.18
CA MET A 99 11.70 19.62 -17.06
C MET A 99 10.24 19.59 -17.52
N GLU A 100 9.35 19.10 -16.65
CA GLU A 100 7.90 19.15 -16.84
C GLU A 100 7.27 20.02 -15.73
N SER A 101 6.36 20.92 -16.10
CA SER A 101 5.64 21.75 -15.12
C SER A 101 4.61 20.91 -14.36
N VAL A 102 4.67 20.96 -13.02
CA VAL A 102 3.65 20.33 -12.15
C VAL A 102 2.29 21.03 -12.29
N VAL A 103 2.30 22.31 -12.66
CA VAL A 103 1.08 23.09 -12.97
C VAL A 103 0.70 22.87 -14.42
N ARG A 104 -0.49 22.32 -14.66
CA ARG A 104 -1.07 22.19 -16.00
C ARG A 104 -1.82 23.47 -16.36
N PHE A 105 -1.19 24.31 -17.18
CA PHE A 105 -1.85 25.46 -17.78
C PHE A 105 -2.76 24.98 -18.92
N LEU A 106 -3.99 25.51 -18.98
CA LEU A 106 -5.03 25.05 -19.90
C LEU A 106 -4.61 25.08 -21.37
N ASP A 107 -3.64 25.92 -21.72
CA ASP A 107 -3.13 26.12 -23.09
C ASP A 107 -1.68 25.64 -23.31
N GLY A 108 -1.09 24.91 -22.35
CA GLY A 108 0.28 24.40 -22.46
C GLY A 108 1.39 25.47 -22.47
N LEU A 109 1.04 26.75 -22.37
CA LEU A 109 1.97 27.86 -22.34
C LEU A 109 2.39 28.15 -20.90
N VAL A 110 3.63 27.83 -20.55
CA VAL A 110 4.26 28.33 -19.32
C VAL A 110 4.60 29.80 -19.57
N PRO A 111 4.17 30.75 -18.72
CA PRO A 111 4.54 32.16 -18.86
C PRO A 111 6.06 32.30 -18.82
N ALA A 112 6.62 33.09 -19.74
CA ALA A 112 8.03 33.49 -19.64
C ALA A 112 8.20 34.30 -18.35
N GLY A 113 9.04 33.80 -17.45
CA GLY A 113 9.45 34.50 -16.23
C GLY A 113 10.30 35.73 -16.52
#